data_AF-A0A978W1L6-F1
#
_entry.id   AF-A0A978W1L6-F1
#
_cell.length_a   1.000
_cell.length_b   1.000
_cell.length_c   1.000
_cell.angle_alpha   90.00
_cell.angle_beta   90.00
_cell.angle_gamma   90.00
#
_symmetry.space_group_name_H-M   'P 1'
#
loop_
_entity.id
_entity.type
_entity.pdbx_description
1 polymer ?
#
loop_
_entity_poly.entity_id
_entity_poly.type
_entity_poly.pdbx_seq_one_letter_code
_entity_poly.pdbx_strand_id
1 'polypeptide(L)'
;MCNAFLIEAQWFASGHLPKAKDYLKNVTVSTGVHLDFVHIFFLLGEGITKEAVDALDQIPGITSSTETILGLYDDMGNAQDENQAGHVGSYVECFMQENQGSSVEEAQAHVTQLATRWFL
;
A
#
# COMPACT_ATOMS: atom_id res chain seq x y z
N MET A 1 -4.20 6.43 8.60
CA MET A 1 -4.75 7.01 7.36
C MET A 1 -4.42 8.50 7.17
N CYS A 2 -4.98 9.48 7.91
CA CYS A 2 -4.74 10.92 7.60
C CYS A 2 -3.26 11.35 7.58
N ASN A 3 -2.45 10.84 8.53
CA ASN A 3 -1.01 11.09 8.53
C ASN A 3 -0.29 10.44 7.34
N ALA A 4 -0.77 9.28 6.87
CA ALA A 4 -0.20 8.59 5.71
C ALA A 4 -0.46 9.38 4.43
N PHE A 5 -1.68 9.91 4.25
CA PHE A 5 -1.98 10.84 3.15
C PHE A 5 -1.19 12.14 3.23
N LEU A 6 -0.93 12.67 4.43
CA LEU A 6 -0.09 13.85 4.59
C LEU A 6 1.37 13.56 4.15
N ILE A 7 1.91 12.39 4.47
CA ILE A 7 3.24 11.96 4.04
C ILE A 7 3.30 11.82 2.51
N GLU A 8 2.30 11.20 1.89
CA GLU A 8 2.15 11.12 0.43
C GLU A 8 2.10 12.51 -0.21
N ALA A 9 1.31 13.41 0.34
CA ALA A 9 1.23 14.80 -0.13
C ALA A 9 2.57 15.54 -0.01
N GLN A 10 3.38 15.25 1.02
CA GLN A 10 4.73 15.81 1.18
C GLN A 10 5.68 15.27 0.12
N TRP A 11 5.67 13.96 -0.16
CA TRP A 11 6.47 13.37 -1.25
C TRP A 11 6.11 13.99 -2.58
N PHE A 12 4.82 14.08 -2.89
CA PHE A 12 4.31 14.73 -4.09
C PHE A 12 4.76 16.19 -4.21
N ALA A 13 4.53 17.00 -3.17
CA ALA A 13 4.90 18.42 -3.19
C ALA A 13 6.41 18.65 -3.31
N SER A 14 7.23 17.72 -2.79
CA SER A 14 8.69 17.81 -2.87
C SER A 14 9.27 17.33 -4.21
N GLY A 15 8.49 16.57 -5.00
CA GLY A 15 8.98 15.87 -6.19
C GLY A 15 10.02 14.78 -5.88
N HIS A 16 10.23 14.45 -4.60
CA HIS A 16 11.17 13.43 -4.16
C HIS A 16 10.43 12.17 -3.76
N LEU A 17 10.71 11.08 -4.47
CA LEU A 17 10.17 9.79 -4.11
C LEU A 17 10.89 9.22 -2.89
N PRO A 18 10.16 8.59 -1.96
CA PRO A 18 10.77 7.86 -0.87
C PRO A 18 11.53 6.63 -1.38
N LYS A 19 12.19 5.93 -0.45
CA LYS A 19 12.65 4.58 -0.71
C LYS A 19 11.47 3.63 -0.88
N ALA A 20 11.63 2.60 -1.71
CA ALA A 20 10.57 1.62 -2.00
C ALA A 20 10.01 0.98 -0.72
N LYS A 21 10.88 0.67 0.26
CA LYS A 21 10.47 0.15 1.56
C LYS A 21 9.67 1.15 2.41
N ASP A 22 10.05 2.43 2.36
CA ASP A 22 9.39 3.49 3.13
C ASP A 22 8.03 3.83 2.51
N TYR A 23 7.93 3.79 1.18
CA TYR A 23 6.66 3.83 0.44
C TYR A 23 5.72 2.72 0.91
N LEU A 24 6.17 1.46 0.88
CA LEU A 24 5.33 0.32 1.29
C LEU A 24 4.78 0.50 2.71
N LYS A 25 5.64 0.91 3.64
CA LYS A 25 5.20 1.13 5.03
C LYS A 25 4.09 2.17 5.14
N ASN A 26 4.13 3.21 4.32
CA ASN A 26 3.09 4.25 4.32
C ASN A 26 1.83 3.78 3.59
N VAL A 27 1.99 3.13 2.43
CA VAL A 27 0.87 2.65 1.60
C VAL A 27 0.02 1.64 2.37
N THR A 28 0.66 0.76 3.14
CA THR A 28 -0.02 -0.17 4.05
C THR A 28 -1.02 0.55 4.96
N VAL A 29 -0.67 1.74 5.47
CA VAL A 29 -1.52 2.54 6.38
C VAL A 29 -2.52 3.44 5.63
N SER A 30 -2.24 3.83 4.38
CA SER A 30 -3.15 4.66 3.57
C SER A 30 -4.21 3.83 2.85
N THR A 31 -3.99 2.54 2.61
CA THR A 31 -4.99 1.63 1.99
C THR A 31 -6.31 1.53 2.77
N GLY A 32 -6.31 1.81 4.08
CA GLY A 32 -7.53 1.86 4.88
C GLY A 32 -8.15 0.49 5.20
N VAL A 33 -7.56 -0.62 4.75
CA VAL A 33 -8.09 -1.98 4.92
C VAL A 33 -8.34 -2.33 6.40
N HIS A 34 -7.47 -1.89 7.32
CA HIS A 34 -7.74 -2.04 8.75
C HIS A 34 -9.08 -1.43 9.18
N LEU A 35 -9.45 -0.25 8.66
CA LEU A 35 -10.73 0.39 8.95
C LEU A 35 -11.89 -0.41 8.33
N ASP A 36 -11.71 -0.93 7.12
CA ASP A 36 -12.72 -1.79 6.47
C ASP A 36 -13.00 -3.05 7.29
N PHE A 37 -11.96 -3.68 7.85
CA PHE A 37 -12.14 -4.81 8.76
C PHE A 37 -12.95 -4.40 10.00
N VAL A 38 -12.60 -3.30 10.67
CA VAL A 38 -13.37 -2.80 11.82
C VAL A 38 -14.84 -2.58 11.46
N HIS A 39 -15.12 -2.00 10.29
CA HIS A 39 -16.48 -1.81 9.81
C HIS A 39 -17.22 -3.13 9.52
N ILE A 40 -16.55 -4.12 8.91
CA ILE A 40 -17.11 -5.45 8.65
C ILE A 40 -17.46 -6.17 9.96
N PHE A 41 -16.55 -6.17 10.94
CA PHE A 41 -16.79 -6.78 12.25
C PHE A 41 -17.99 -6.14 12.96
N PHE A 42 -18.11 -4.81 12.89
CA PHE A 42 -19.27 -4.11 13.43
C PHE A 42 -20.57 -4.51 12.72
N LEU A 43 -20.57 -4.55 11.38
CA LEU A 43 -21.75 -4.89 10.58
C LEU A 43 -22.20 -6.35 10.76
N LEU A 44 -21.27 -7.27 11.04
CA LEU A 44 -21.57 -8.67 11.35
C LEU A 44 -22.19 -8.86 12.74
N GLY A 45 -22.31 -7.80 13.54
CA GLY A 45 -22.92 -7.87 14.87
C GLY A 45 -21.97 -8.40 15.95
N GLU A 46 -20.69 -8.60 15.63
CA GLU A 46 -19.65 -9.00 16.59
C GLU A 46 -19.32 -7.88 17.60
N GLY A 47 -19.86 -6.67 17.40
CA GLY A 47 -19.64 -5.52 18.26
C GLY A 47 -18.20 -5.00 18.21
N ILE A 48 -18.00 -3.73 18.58
CA ILE A 48 -16.64 -3.20 18.78
C ILE A 48 -16.29 -3.45 20.25
N THR A 49 -15.80 -4.65 20.54
CA THR A 49 -15.18 -4.94 21.84
C THR A 49 -13.71 -4.55 21.79
N LYS A 50 -13.15 -4.18 22.94
CA LYS A 50 -11.72 -3.88 23.03
C LYS A 50 -10.90 -5.11 22.60
N GLU A 51 -11.38 -6.29 22.94
CA GLU A 51 -10.75 -7.57 22.61
C GLU A 51 -10.77 -7.85 21.10
N ALA A 52 -11.84 -7.48 20.38
CA ALA A 52 -11.91 -7.61 18.92
C ALA A 52 -10.99 -6.59 18.21
N VAL A 53 -10.91 -5.36 18.71
CA VAL A 53 -9.98 -4.33 18.21
C VAL A 53 -8.53 -4.74 18.49
N ASP A 54 -8.23 -5.18 19.71
CA ASP A 54 -6.91 -5.67 20.10
C ASP A 54 -6.52 -6.92 19.30
N ALA A 55 -7.48 -7.79 18.94
CA ALA A 55 -7.25 -8.94 18.07
C ALA A 55 -6.97 -8.50 16.61
N LEU A 56 -7.69 -7.51 16.08
CA LEU A 56 -7.42 -6.93 14.75
C LEU A 56 -6.03 -6.30 14.67
N ASP A 57 -5.62 -5.59 15.73
CA ASP A 57 -4.26 -5.04 15.88
C ASP A 57 -3.20 -6.14 16.05
N GLN A 58 -3.59 -7.30 16.61
CA GLN A 58 -2.73 -8.46 16.85
C GLN A 58 -2.81 -9.55 15.77
N ILE A 59 -3.37 -9.27 14.59
CA ILE A 59 -3.20 -10.13 13.39
C ILE A 59 -2.26 -9.40 12.42
N PRO A 60 -0.96 -9.26 12.71
CA PRO A 60 -0.06 -8.43 11.90
C PRO A 60 0.21 -9.09 10.55
N GLY A 61 -0.02 -10.41 10.42
CA GLY A 61 0.28 -11.16 9.21
C GLY A 61 -0.79 -11.09 8.13
N ILE A 62 -2.07 -10.95 8.49
CA ILE A 62 -3.16 -10.93 7.49
C ILE A 62 -3.45 -9.49 7.08
N THR A 63 -3.62 -8.57 8.03
CA THR A 63 -3.92 -7.16 7.73
C THR A 63 -2.77 -6.53 6.95
N SER A 64 -1.52 -6.67 7.42
CA SER A 64 -0.36 -6.11 6.73
C SER A 64 -0.13 -6.70 5.33
N SER A 65 -0.36 -8.01 5.15
CA SER A 65 -0.24 -8.63 3.82
C SER A 65 -1.35 -8.19 2.88
N THR A 66 -2.61 -8.15 3.33
CA THR A 66 -3.74 -7.67 2.53
C THR A 66 -3.58 -6.20 2.15
N GLU A 67 -3.19 -5.34 3.09
CA GLU A 67 -2.90 -3.92 2.87
C GLU A 67 -1.80 -3.73 1.83
N THR A 68 -0.71 -4.49 1.95
CA THR A 68 0.42 -4.43 1.01
C THR A 68 0.02 -4.91 -0.38
N ILE A 69 -0.71 -6.03 -0.47
CA ILE A 69 -1.18 -6.56 -1.76
C ILE A 69 -2.13 -5.56 -2.42
N LEU A 70 -3.09 -5.01 -1.68
CA LEU A 70 -4.06 -4.07 -2.24
C LEU A 70 -3.37 -2.79 -2.74
N GLY A 71 -2.45 -2.22 -1.96
CA GLY A 71 -1.69 -1.04 -2.39
C GLY A 71 -0.83 -1.30 -3.62
N LEU A 72 -0.18 -2.47 -3.70
CA LEU A 72 0.60 -2.85 -4.89
C LEU A 72 -0.26 -3.06 -6.14
N TYR A 73 -1.47 -3.62 -5.99
CA TYR A 73 -2.40 -3.80 -7.12
C TYR A 73 -3.02 -2.48 -7.59
N ASP A 74 -3.36 -1.59 -6.66
CA ASP A 74 -3.84 -0.23 -6.98
C ASP A 74 -2.78 0.55 -7.78
N ASP A 75 -1.53 0.51 -7.31
CA ASP A 75 -0.38 1.10 -8.01
C ASP A 75 -0.16 0.54 -9.42
N MET A 76 -0.32 -0.77 -9.61
CA MET A 76 -0.21 -1.41 -10.93
C MET A 76 -1.36 -1.03 -11.87
N GLY A 77 -2.58 -0.89 -11.35
CA GLY A 77 -3.74 -0.43 -12.10
C GLY A 77 -3.57 1.02 -12.56
N ASN A 78 -3.08 1.89 -11.68
CA ASN A 78 -2.83 3.30 -11.99
C ASN A 78 -1.65 3.49 -12.95
N ALA A 79 -0.63 2.62 -12.90
CA ALA A 79 0.51 2.66 -13.83
C ALA A 79 0.15 2.29 -15.28
N GLN A 80 -0.94 1.55 -15.51
CA GLN A 80 -1.41 1.18 -16.85
C GLN A 80 -2.28 2.25 -17.52
N ASP A 81 -2.83 3.20 -16.76
CA ASP A 81 -3.63 4.29 -17.28
C ASP A 81 -2.70 5.48 -17.64
N GLU A 82 -2.12 5.44 -18.85
CA GLU A 82 -1.02 6.28 -19.36
C GLU A 82 -1.26 7.81 -19.40
N ASN A 83 -2.29 8.35 -18.73
CA ASN A 83 -2.69 9.75 -18.85
C ASN A 83 -2.81 10.52 -17.52
N GLN A 84 -2.06 10.15 -16.48
CA GLN A 84 -2.10 10.86 -15.19
C GLN A 84 -0.86 11.71 -14.94
N ALA A 85 -0.84 12.90 -15.56
CA ALA A 85 0.11 13.96 -15.25
C ALA A 85 -0.11 14.48 -13.81
N GLY A 86 0.54 13.86 -12.84
CA GLY A 86 0.63 14.37 -11.46
C GLY A 86 0.23 13.41 -10.35
N HIS A 87 0.63 12.14 -10.42
CA HIS A 87 0.41 11.20 -9.32
C HIS A 87 1.49 11.31 -8.23
N VAL A 88 1.10 11.00 -7.00
CA VAL A 88 2.03 10.65 -5.92
C VAL A 88 2.70 9.35 -6.36
N GLY A 89 4.04 9.31 -6.42
CA GLY A 89 4.70 8.25 -7.17
C GLY A 89 4.41 6.85 -6.66
N SER A 90 4.31 5.89 -7.59
CA SER A 90 3.96 4.50 -7.29
C SER A 90 5.13 3.71 -6.71
N TYR A 91 4.87 2.53 -6.15
CA TYR A 91 5.93 1.60 -5.76
C TYR A 91 6.83 1.21 -6.95
N VAL A 92 6.28 1.13 -8.16
CA VAL A 92 7.03 0.87 -9.41
C VAL A 92 8.06 1.97 -9.64
N GLU A 93 7.68 3.23 -9.49
CA GLU A 93 8.58 4.38 -9.63
C GLU A 93 9.66 4.40 -8.55
N CYS A 94 9.28 4.12 -7.29
CA CYS A 94 10.24 3.99 -6.19
C CYS A 94 11.27 2.88 -6.47
N PHE A 95 10.82 1.73 -6.99
CA PHE A 95 11.70 0.62 -7.35
C PHE A 95 12.66 0.98 -8.49
N MET A 96 12.16 1.63 -9.56
CA MET A 96 12.98 2.05 -10.70
C MET A 96 14.01 3.11 -10.32
N GLN A 97 13.67 4.04 -9.41
CA GLN A 97 14.61 5.03 -8.88
C GLN A 97 15.78 4.36 -8.14
N GLU A 98 15.50 3.31 -7.36
CA GLU A 98 16.53 2.55 -6.64
C GLU A 98 17.33 1.60 -7.53
N ASN A 99 16.72 1.10 -8.61
CA ASN A 99 17.31 0.14 -9.55
C ASN A 99 17.51 0.79 -10.91
N GLN A 100 18.44 1.75 -10.98
CA GLN A 100 18.74 2.47 -12.22
C GLN A 100 19.10 1.51 -13.36
N GLY A 101 18.36 1.61 -14.46
CA GLY A 101 18.53 0.76 -15.64
C GLY A 101 17.50 -0.38 -15.75
N SER A 102 16.66 -0.59 -14.73
CA SER A 102 15.52 -1.51 -14.85
C SER A 102 14.43 -0.98 -15.77
N SER A 103 13.80 -1.87 -16.54
CA SER A 103 12.63 -1.53 -17.35
C SER A 103 11.36 -1.47 -16.49
N VAL A 104 10.30 -0.85 -17.03
CA VAL A 104 8.98 -0.82 -16.38
C VAL A 104 8.44 -2.24 -16.20
N GLU A 105 8.65 -3.12 -17.18
CA GLU A 105 8.23 -4.52 -17.14
C GLU A 105 8.98 -5.30 -16.05
N GLU A 106 10.28 -5.06 -15.87
CA GLU A 106 11.07 -5.67 -14.79
C GLU A 106 10.58 -5.22 -13.42
N ALA A 107 10.26 -3.92 -13.28
CA ALA A 107 9.69 -3.37 -12.06
C ALA A 107 8.30 -3.96 -11.77
N GLN A 108 7.40 -4.03 -12.75
CA GLN A 108 6.08 -4.65 -12.62
C GLN A 108 6.16 -6.15 -12.29
N ALA A 109 7.10 -6.87 -12.90
CA ALA A 109 7.36 -8.27 -12.56
C ALA A 109 7.84 -8.43 -11.12
N HIS A 110 8.70 -7.52 -10.64
CA HIS A 110 9.12 -7.49 -9.24
C HIS A 110 7.96 -7.22 -8.29
N VAL A 111 7.07 -6.26 -8.61
CA VAL A 111 5.85 -5.99 -7.84
C VAL A 111 4.95 -7.21 -7.76
N THR A 112 4.72 -7.88 -8.90
CA THR A 112 3.91 -9.10 -8.97
C THR A 112 4.50 -10.21 -8.10
N GLN A 113 5.83 -10.40 -8.16
CA GLN A 113 6.53 -11.39 -7.34
C GLN A 113 6.43 -11.05 -5.85
N LEU A 114 6.57 -9.77 -5.49
CA LEU A 114 6.44 -9.30 -4.13
C LEU A 114 5.03 -9.59 -3.61
N ALA A 115 3.98 -9.15 -4.32
CA ALA A 115 2.59 -9.41 -3.97
C ALA A 115 2.29 -10.91 -3.80
N THR A 116 2.84 -11.77 -4.66
CA THR A 116 2.69 -13.24 -4.57
C THR A 116 3.35 -13.81 -3.32
N ARG A 117 4.50 -13.27 -2.90
CA ARG A 117 5.20 -13.72 -1.68
C ARG A 117 4.40 -13.40 -0.41
N TRP A 118 3.63 -12.32 -0.40
CA TRP A 118 2.77 -11.96 0.74
C TRP A 118 1.44 -12.74 0.76
N PHE A 119 1.14 -13.51 -0.30
CA PHE A 119 -0.02 -14.39 -0.42
C PHE A 119 0.22 -15.80 0.17
N LEU A 120 1.48 -16.22 0.37
CA LEU A 120 1.92 -17.56 0.82
C LEU A 120 2.57 -17.51 2.20
#